data_AF-A0A0S2SJE1-F1
#
_entry.id   AF-A0A0S2SJE1-F1
#
_cell.length_a   1.000
_cell.length_b   1.000
_cell.length_c   1.000
_cell.angle_alpha   90.00
_cell.angle_beta   90.00
_cell.angle_gamma   90.00
#
_symmetry.space_group_name_H-M   'P 1'
#
loop_
_entity.id
_entity.type
_entity.pdbx_description
1 polymer ?
#
loop_
_entity_poly.entity_id
_entity_poly.type
_entity_poly.pdbx_seq_one_letter_code
_entity_poly.pdbx_strand_id
1 'polypeptide(L)'
;MTIARSRQISLQDTPCYHVVSRCVRRAFLCGEDAHLGQSYEHRRQWVVDRLGLLSRLFAIGICAYAVMSNHYHLVLKVDAEQAHGWSEREVAERWAGLFQWPLLAEILGHPPF
;
A
#
# COMPACT_ATOMS: atom_id res chain seq x y z
N MET A 1 18.02 3.46 16.44
CA MET A 1 17.48 4.82 16.18
C MET A 1 16.40 4.72 15.11
N THR A 2 15.29 5.41 15.29
CA THR A 2 14.23 5.51 14.26
C THR A 2 14.58 6.66 13.32
N ILE A 3 14.75 6.38 12.03
CA ILE A 3 14.97 7.37 10.98
C ILE A 3 13.61 7.73 10.38
N ALA A 4 13.39 9.00 10.00
CA ALA A 4 12.18 9.41 9.28
C ALA A 4 12.05 8.61 7.98
N ARG A 5 10.83 8.13 7.65
CA ARG A 5 10.59 7.32 6.44
C ARG A 5 11.08 7.96 5.16
N SER A 6 10.98 9.29 5.05
CA SER A 6 11.49 10.05 3.90
C SER A 6 13.01 9.96 3.71
N ARG A 7 13.75 9.55 4.74
CA ARG A 7 15.21 9.33 4.70
C ARG A 7 15.58 7.84 4.65
N GLN A 8 14.61 6.95 4.57
CA GLN A 8 14.83 5.49 4.47
C GLN A 8 14.79 4.99 3.01
N ILE A 9 14.39 5.84 2.07
CA ILE A 9 14.24 5.53 0.66
C ILE A 9 15.22 6.39 -0.14
N SER A 10 16.03 5.76 -0.97
CA SER A 10 16.98 6.38 -1.89
C SER A 10 16.87 5.70 -3.25
N LEU A 11 16.13 6.32 -4.18
CA LEU A 11 15.96 5.79 -5.53
C LEU A 11 17.25 5.86 -6.36
N GLN A 12 18.23 6.64 -5.92
CA GLN A 12 19.57 6.68 -6.52
C GLN A 12 20.34 5.38 -6.22
N ASP A 13 20.17 4.81 -5.03
CA ASP A 13 20.87 3.59 -4.62
C ASP A 13 20.15 2.32 -5.10
N THR A 14 18.83 2.27 -4.93
CA THR A 14 18.02 1.14 -5.39
C THR A 14 16.54 1.52 -5.56
N PRO A 15 15.87 1.02 -6.61
CA PRO A 15 14.42 1.12 -6.71
C PRO A 15 13.69 0.01 -5.93
N CYS A 16 14.40 -1.05 -5.50
CA CYS A 16 13.80 -2.24 -4.89
C CYS A 16 13.89 -2.20 -3.36
N TYR A 17 12.75 -2.39 -2.70
CA TYR A 17 12.62 -2.33 -1.24
C TYR A 17 11.86 -3.53 -0.68
N HIS A 18 12.38 -4.05 0.43
CA HIS A 18 11.65 -5.00 1.28
C HIS A 18 10.97 -4.23 2.40
N VAL A 19 9.64 -4.22 2.41
CA VAL A 19 8.83 -3.61 3.45
C VAL A 19 8.06 -4.67 4.24
N VAL A 20 7.91 -4.41 5.53
CA VAL A 20 7.25 -5.32 6.47
C VAL A 20 6.26 -4.52 7.30
N SER A 21 5.05 -5.04 7.45
CA SER A 21 4.09 -4.52 8.42
C SER A 21 3.59 -5.66 9.30
N ARG A 22 3.54 -5.40 10.60
CA ARG A 22 3.16 -6.37 11.61
C ARG A 22 2.05 -5.84 12.49
N CYS A 23 1.08 -6.69 12.78
CA CYS A 23 0.14 -6.44 13.86
C CYS A 23 0.83 -6.66 15.20
N VAL A 24 0.41 -5.88 16.19
CA VAL A 24 0.88 -5.96 17.58
C VAL A 24 -0.32 -6.26 18.49
N ARG A 25 -0.05 -6.56 19.77
CA ARG A 25 -1.09 -6.78 20.80
C ARG A 25 -2.12 -7.85 20.42
N ARG A 26 -1.67 -8.96 19.83
CA ARG A 26 -2.53 -10.09 19.42
C ARG A 26 -3.63 -9.74 18.41
N ALA A 27 -3.51 -8.61 17.70
CA ALA A 27 -4.27 -8.43 16.48
C ALA A 27 -3.74 -9.42 15.42
N PHE A 28 -4.61 -10.28 14.91
CA PHE A 28 -4.29 -11.16 13.78
C PHE A 28 -4.67 -10.43 12.47
N LEU A 29 -3.74 -10.41 11.51
CA LEU A 29 -4.05 -10.01 10.13
C LEU A 29 -5.01 -11.02 9.50
N CYS A 30 -4.69 -12.30 9.65
CA CYS A 30 -5.45 -13.46 9.17
C CYS A 30 -5.07 -14.70 9.99
N GLY A 31 -5.56 -15.88 9.61
CA GLY A 31 -5.35 -17.13 10.36
C GLY A 31 -6.32 -17.28 11.53
N GLU A 32 -6.06 -18.29 12.36
CA GLU A 32 -6.96 -18.67 13.45
C GLU A 32 -6.48 -18.11 14.79
N ASP A 33 -7.41 -17.52 15.54
CA ASP A 33 -7.18 -17.19 16.95
C ASP A 33 -7.39 -18.44 17.79
N ALA A 34 -6.28 -19.08 18.20
CA ALA A 34 -6.29 -20.29 19.01
C ALA A 34 -7.00 -20.13 20.38
N HIS A 35 -7.20 -18.90 20.88
CA HIS A 35 -7.88 -18.68 22.16
C HIS A 35 -9.39 -18.58 22.03
N LEU A 36 -9.89 -18.03 20.92
CA LEU A 36 -11.32 -17.84 20.66
C LEU A 36 -11.88 -18.88 19.67
N GLY A 37 -11.00 -19.66 19.02
CA GLY A 37 -11.37 -20.59 17.94
C GLY A 37 -11.85 -19.89 16.67
N GLN A 38 -11.69 -18.57 16.57
CA GLN A 38 -12.21 -17.78 15.45
C GLN A 38 -11.21 -17.73 14.29
N SER A 39 -11.65 -18.09 13.09
CA SER A 39 -10.85 -17.99 11.88
C SER A 39 -11.02 -16.63 11.19
N TYR A 40 -9.89 -15.96 10.94
CA TYR A 40 -9.77 -14.75 10.13
C TYR A 40 -9.06 -15.02 8.80
N GLU A 41 -8.96 -16.28 8.38
CA GLU A 41 -8.21 -16.72 7.20
C GLU A 41 -8.66 -16.01 5.92
N HIS A 42 -9.95 -15.71 5.79
CA HIS A 42 -10.53 -14.95 4.67
C HIS A 42 -9.85 -13.59 4.43
N ARG A 43 -9.28 -12.96 5.47
CA ARG A 43 -8.58 -11.67 5.35
C ARG A 43 -7.26 -11.77 4.60
N ARG A 44 -6.67 -12.97 4.48
CA ARG A 44 -5.42 -13.15 3.72
C ARG A 44 -5.60 -12.70 2.29
N GLN A 45 -6.70 -13.12 1.65
CA GLN A 45 -7.01 -12.72 0.28
C GLN A 45 -7.24 -11.21 0.19
N TRP A 46 -7.91 -10.59 1.17
CA TRP A 46 -8.10 -9.14 1.18
C TRP A 46 -6.77 -8.36 1.21
N VAL A 47 -5.78 -8.86 1.94
CA VAL A 47 -4.43 -8.27 1.93
C VAL A 47 -3.81 -8.40 0.54
N VAL A 48 -3.88 -9.58 -0.09
CA VAL A 48 -3.35 -9.81 -1.45
C VAL A 48 -4.03 -8.91 -2.47
N ASP A 49 -5.36 -8.82 -2.43
CA ASP A 49 -6.15 -7.95 -3.32
C ASP A 49 -5.79 -6.48 -3.12
N ARG A 50 -5.59 -6.06 -1.86
CA ARG A 50 -5.16 -4.71 -1.53
C ARG A 50 -3.77 -4.42 -2.07
N LEU A 51 -2.81 -5.35 -1.96
CA LEU A 51 -1.49 -5.19 -2.56
C LEU A 51 -1.60 -4.99 -4.08
N GLY A 52 -2.40 -5.81 -4.77
CA GLY A 52 -2.63 -5.67 -6.20
C GLY A 52 -3.35 -4.38 -6.61
N LEU A 53 -4.24 -3.85 -5.78
CA LEU A 53 -4.83 -2.52 -5.98
C LEU A 53 -3.76 -1.43 -5.85
N LEU A 54 -2.96 -1.47 -4.78
CA LEU A 54 -1.93 -0.47 -4.52
C LEU A 54 -0.88 -0.44 -5.64
N SER A 55 -0.49 -1.57 -6.21
CA SER A 55 0.46 -1.62 -7.32
C SER A 55 -0.08 -1.01 -8.63
N ARG A 56 -1.40 -0.91 -8.78
CA ARG A 56 -2.01 -0.22 -9.94
C ARG A 56 -2.12 1.27 -9.73
N LEU A 57 -2.40 1.70 -8.49
CA LEU A 57 -2.60 3.11 -8.16
C LEU A 57 -1.26 3.84 -8.00
N PHE A 58 -0.31 3.22 -7.29
CA PHE A 58 1.04 3.73 -7.11
C PHE A 58 1.96 3.16 -8.20
N ALA A 59 2.96 3.93 -8.60
CA ALA A 59 3.97 3.51 -9.57
C ALA A 59 4.94 2.54 -8.90
N ILE A 60 4.45 1.36 -8.54
CA ILE A 60 5.21 0.31 -7.88
C ILE A 60 4.92 -1.04 -8.52
N GLY A 61 5.95 -1.82 -8.79
CA GLY A 61 5.86 -3.24 -9.10
C GLY A 61 5.93 -4.09 -7.84
N ILE A 62 5.21 -5.22 -7.81
CA ILE A 62 5.35 -6.24 -6.77
C ILE A 62 6.28 -7.32 -7.29
N CYS A 63 7.46 -7.46 -6.67
CA CYS A 63 8.42 -8.50 -7.03
C CYS A 63 8.13 -9.82 -6.29
N ALA A 64 7.77 -9.72 -5.01
CA ALA A 64 7.41 -10.87 -4.19
C ALA A 64 6.57 -10.41 -2.99
N TYR A 65 5.75 -11.30 -2.43
CA TYR A 65 5.05 -11.05 -1.18
C TYR A 65 4.87 -12.35 -0.38
N ALA A 66 4.72 -12.21 0.93
CA ALA A 66 4.31 -13.28 1.83
C ALA A 66 3.36 -12.71 2.89
N VAL A 67 2.15 -13.25 2.98
CA VAL A 67 1.17 -12.85 4.01
C VAL A 67 1.12 -13.96 5.06
N MET A 68 1.33 -13.61 6.32
CA MET A 68 1.25 -14.50 7.46
C MET A 68 0.19 -14.00 8.45
N SER A 69 -0.10 -14.80 9.48
CA SER A 69 -1.22 -14.52 10.40
C SER A 69 -1.09 -13.20 11.16
N ASN A 70 0.13 -12.71 11.40
CA ASN A 70 0.38 -11.50 12.19
C ASN A 70 1.27 -10.45 11.50
N HIS A 71 1.80 -10.74 10.31
CA HIS A 71 2.55 -9.76 9.51
C HIS A 71 2.57 -10.16 8.03
N TYR A 72 2.97 -9.22 7.18
CA TYR A 72 3.31 -9.52 5.80
C TYR A 72 4.67 -8.94 5.43
N HIS A 73 5.29 -9.56 4.44
CA HIS A 73 6.48 -9.09 3.74
C HIS A 73 6.09 -8.74 2.31
N LEU A 74 6.60 -7.62 1.81
CA LEU A 74 6.42 -7.17 0.44
C LEU A 74 7.78 -6.72 -0.10
N VAL A 75 8.19 -7.30 -1.21
CA VAL A 75 9.30 -6.81 -2.02
C VAL A 75 8.68 -6.04 -3.19
N LEU A 76 8.90 -4.74 -3.21
CA LEU A 76 8.38 -3.84 -4.23
C LEU A 76 9.52 -3.15 -4.99
N LYS A 77 9.25 -2.76 -6.22
CA LYS A 77 10.12 -1.89 -7.02
C LYS A 77 9.40 -0.59 -7.31
N VAL A 78 10.00 0.55 -6.96
CA VAL A 78 9.47 1.87 -7.32
C VAL A 78 9.76 2.13 -8.80
N ASP A 79 8.74 2.51 -9.54
CA ASP A 79 8.81 2.94 -10.94
C ASP A 79 8.75 4.46 -11.02
N ALA A 80 9.92 5.09 -10.82
CA ALA A 80 10.02 6.54 -10.82
C ALA A 80 9.69 7.13 -12.20
N GLU A 81 10.12 6.49 -13.29
CA GLU A 81 9.89 7.00 -14.64
C GLU A 81 8.39 7.04 -14.96
N GLN A 82 7.66 5.99 -14.63
CA GLN A 82 6.20 5.98 -14.75
C GLN A 82 5.56 7.11 -13.92
N ALA A 83 5.99 7.30 -12.68
CA ALA A 83 5.45 8.36 -11.83
C ALA A 83 5.70 9.78 -12.39
N HIS A 84 6.90 10.04 -12.93
CA HIS A 84 7.24 11.34 -13.53
C HIS A 84 6.46 11.59 -14.84
N GLY A 85 5.98 10.55 -15.50
CA GLY A 85 5.15 10.66 -16.70
C GLY A 85 3.70 11.04 -16.43
N TRP A 86 3.24 11.04 -15.18
CA TRP A 86 1.85 11.35 -14.84
C TRP A 86 1.59 12.86 -14.80
N SER A 87 0.48 13.26 -15.39
CA SER A 87 -0.10 14.58 -15.18
C SER A 87 -0.63 14.74 -13.76
N GLU A 88 -0.77 15.99 -13.30
CA GLU A 88 -1.39 16.30 -12.00
C GLU A 88 -2.80 15.69 -11.89
N ARG A 89 -3.54 15.71 -13.00
CA ARG A 89 -4.86 15.07 -13.12
C ARG A 89 -4.79 13.56 -12.86
N GLU A 90 -3.90 12.84 -13.54
CA GLU A 90 -3.75 11.39 -13.35
C GLU A 90 -3.30 11.05 -11.92
N VAL A 91 -2.40 11.86 -11.34
CA VAL A 91 -1.99 11.70 -9.94
C VAL A 91 -3.21 11.80 -9.02
N ALA A 92 -4.07 12.79 -9.23
CA ALA A 92 -5.26 13.02 -8.42
C ALA A 92 -6.32 11.91 -8.62
N GLU A 93 -6.57 11.47 -9.85
CA GLU A 93 -7.47 10.35 -10.17
C GLU A 93 -7.00 9.02 -9.54
N ARG A 94 -5.69 8.74 -9.58
CA ARG A 94 -5.09 7.57 -8.92
C ARG A 94 -5.21 7.64 -7.40
N TRP A 95 -5.00 8.81 -6.81
CA TRP A 95 -5.19 9.03 -5.37
C TRP A 95 -6.66 8.78 -4.96
N ALA A 96 -7.61 9.24 -5.77
CA ALA A 96 -9.03 9.03 -5.55
C ALA A 96 -9.47 7.56 -5.68
N GLY A 97 -8.69 6.71 -6.36
CA GLY A 97 -8.89 5.27 -6.36
C GLY A 97 -8.67 4.61 -4.98
N LEU A 98 -8.06 5.32 -4.03
CA LEU A 98 -7.79 4.84 -2.67
C LEU A 98 -8.48 5.66 -1.57
N PHE A 99 -8.64 6.96 -1.80
CA PHE A 99 -9.13 7.93 -0.83
C PHE A 99 -10.35 8.67 -1.37
N GLN A 100 -11.19 9.15 -0.45
CA GLN A 100 -12.29 10.03 -0.84
C GLN A 100 -11.75 11.42 -1.17
N TRP A 101 -12.36 12.06 -2.17
CA TRP A 101 -12.08 13.46 -2.45
C TRP A 101 -12.40 14.32 -1.22
N PRO A 102 -11.62 15.37 -0.96
CA PRO A 102 -12.04 16.39 -0.01
C PRO A 102 -13.37 16.99 -0.47
N LEU A 103 -14.29 17.23 0.47
CA LEU A 103 -15.62 17.80 0.18
C LEU A 103 -15.56 19.04 -0.72
N LEU A 104 -14.55 19.90 -0.54
CA LEU A 104 -14.35 21.10 -1.35
C LEU A 104 -14.10 20.76 -2.85
N ALA A 105 -13.37 19.69 -3.14
CA ALA A 105 -13.11 19.24 -4.50
C ALA A 105 -14.37 18.64 -5.16
N GLU A 106 -15.26 18.02 -4.37
CA GLU A 106 -16.55 17.53 -4.86
C GLU A 106 -17.52 18.69 -5.17
N ILE A 107 -17.60 19.67 -4.28
CA ILE A 107 -18.48 20.85 -4.42
C ILE A 107 -18.09 21.70 -5.63
N LEU A 108 -16.79 21.83 -5.91
CA LEU A 108 -16.28 22.60 -7.06
C LEU A 108 -16.37 21.85 -8.40
N GLY A 109 -16.95 20.63 -8.42
CA GLY A 109 -17.20 19.87 -9.64
C GLY A 109 -15.96 19.17 -10.20
N HIS A 110 -15.25 18.42 -9.35
CA HIS A 110 -13.90 17.91 -9.60
C HIS A 110 -12.90 19.04 -9.88
N PRO A 111 -11.69 19.01 -9.31
CA PRO A 111 -10.82 20.17 -9.40
C PRO A 111 -10.51 20.51 -10.88
N PRO A 112 -10.48 21.79 -11.25
CA PRO A 112 -10.10 22.24 -12.58
C PRO A 112 -8.57 22.09 -12.71
N PHE A 113 -8.11 20.86 -12.94
CA PHE A 113 -6.75 20.57 -13.39
C PHE A 113 -6.82 19.98 -14.79
#